data_AF-A0A0S8A530-F1
#
_entry.id   AF-A0A0S8A530-F1
#
_cell.length_a   1.000
_cell.length_b   1.000
_cell.length_c   1.000
_cell.angle_alpha   90.00
_cell.angle_beta   90.00
_cell.angle_gamma   90.00
#
_symmetry.space_group_name_H-M   'P 1'
#
loop_
_entity.id
_entity.type
_entity.pdbx_description
1 polymer ?
#
loop_
_entity_poly.entity_id
_entity_poly.type
_entity_poly.pdbx_seq_one_letter_code
_entity_poly.pdbx_strand_id
1 'polypeptide(L)'
;MNELSLVNTPQWAAVIKRLIRAEMTLHDVTYEELSKRLENQFGTIQTVNNLKAKINKGVLGAQLFVQILNVLGTESLDVWRTRRLFEEIVNSD
;
A
#
# COMPACT_ATOMS: atom_id res chain seq x y z
N MET A 1 22.03 -23.60 -4.92
CA MET A 1 20.70 -23.97 -5.43
C MET A 1 19.70 -23.12 -4.67
N ASN A 2 19.19 -22.09 -5.36
CA ASN A 2 18.21 -21.06 -4.99
C ASN A 2 18.18 -20.49 -3.57
N GLU A 3 18.86 -19.35 -3.38
CA GLU A 3 18.27 -18.27 -2.58
C GLU A 3 16.99 -17.84 -3.30
N LEU A 4 15.84 -18.33 -2.83
CA LEU A 4 14.56 -17.76 -3.20
C LEU A 4 14.59 -16.30 -2.75
N SER A 5 14.78 -15.37 -3.70
CA SER A 5 14.64 -13.94 -3.42
C SER A 5 13.28 -13.75 -2.76
N LEU A 6 13.28 -13.31 -1.49
CA LEU A 6 12.04 -13.06 -0.77
C LEU A 6 11.26 -11.99 -1.55
N VAL A 7 10.14 -12.39 -2.16
CA VAL A 7 9.25 -11.47 -2.89
C VAL A 7 8.78 -10.33 -1.97
N ASN A 8 8.66 -10.61 -0.67
CA ASN A 8 8.29 -9.65 0.36
C ASN A 8 9.48 -9.38 1.30
N THR A 9 10.28 -8.35 1.02
CA THR A 9 11.32 -7.89 1.94
C THR A 9 10.79 -6.77 2.85
N PRO A 10 11.39 -6.55 4.05
CA PRO A 10 11.03 -5.41 4.91
C PRO A 10 11.13 -4.06 4.21
N GLN A 11 12.10 -3.90 3.29
CA GLN A 11 12.29 -2.68 2.52
C GLN A 11 11.12 -2.45 1.55
N TRP A 12 10.70 -3.47 0.79
CA TRP A 12 9.53 -3.37 -0.08
C TRP A 12 8.23 -3.15 0.69
N ALA A 13 8.08 -3.79 1.85
CA ALA A 13 6.98 -3.52 2.76
C ALA A 13 6.95 -2.05 3.20
N ALA A 14 8.11 -1.47 3.54
CA ALA A 14 8.22 -0.06 3.88
C ALA A 14 7.88 0.86 2.68
N VAL A 15 8.26 0.50 1.44
CA VAL A 15 7.86 1.22 0.23
C VAL A 15 6.34 1.21 0.07
N ILE A 16 5.69 0.04 0.11
CA ILE A 16 4.23 -0.08 -0.05
C ILE A 16 3.48 0.71 1.03
N LYS A 17 3.93 0.63 2.28
CA LYS A 17 3.39 1.42 3.39
C LYS A 17 3.47 2.92 3.13
N ARG A 18 4.65 3.43 2.74
CA ARG A 18 4.86 4.86 2.48
C ARG A 18 4.00 5.34 1.30
N LEU A 19 3.94 4.53 0.25
CA LEU A 19 3.16 4.81 -0.94
C LEU A 19 1.66 4.95 -0.61
N ILE A 20 1.04 3.93 -0.01
CA ILE A 20 -0.41 3.96 0.30
C ILE A 20 -0.73 5.12 1.24
N ARG A 21 0.10 5.38 2.26
CA ARG A 21 -0.13 6.50 3.18
C ARG A 21 -0.02 7.86 2.50
N ALA A 22 0.93 8.02 1.58
CA ALA A 22 1.05 9.26 0.81
C ALA A 22 -0.20 9.51 -0.02
N GLU A 23 -0.75 8.48 -0.67
CA GLU A 23 -2.01 8.59 -1.42
C GLU A 23 -3.20 8.89 -0.49
N MET A 24 -3.31 8.22 0.66
CA MET A 24 -4.34 8.52 1.66
C MET A 24 -4.26 9.98 2.14
N THR A 25 -3.06 10.50 2.39
CA THR A 25 -2.86 11.91 2.77
C THR A 25 -3.18 12.87 1.62
N LEU A 26 -2.76 12.54 0.40
CA LEU A 26 -3.02 13.37 -0.79
C LEU A 26 -4.51 13.55 -1.05
N HIS A 27 -5.30 12.48 -0.83
CA HIS A 27 -6.73 12.46 -1.08
C HIS A 27 -7.59 12.68 0.18
N ASP A 28 -6.98 13.02 1.32
CA ASP A 28 -7.63 13.22 2.62
C ASP A 28 -8.58 12.06 3.02
N VAL A 29 -8.10 10.82 2.88
CA VAL A 29 -8.89 9.60 3.15
C VAL A 29 -8.45 8.95 4.45
N THR A 30 -9.40 8.77 5.36
CA THR A 30 -9.21 8.01 6.61
C THR A 30 -9.31 6.49 6.39
N TYR A 31 -8.92 5.67 7.36
CA TYR A 31 -9.09 4.21 7.24
C TYR A 31 -10.56 3.79 7.28
N GLU A 32 -11.39 4.53 8.02
CA GLU A 32 -12.85 4.38 8.07
C GLU A 32 -13.45 4.62 6.68
N GLU A 33 -13.03 5.68 6.02
CA GLU A 33 -13.49 6.02 4.68
C GLU A 33 -12.97 5.02 3.64
N LEU A 34 -11.70 4.63 3.72
CA LEU A 34 -11.12 3.60 2.84
C LEU A 34 -11.90 2.27 2.93
N SER A 35 -12.23 1.83 4.14
CA SER A 35 -13.03 0.62 4.40
C SER A 35 -14.38 0.70 3.71
N LYS A 36 -15.11 1.81 3.90
CA LYS A 36 -16.42 2.04 3.28
C LYS A 36 -16.34 2.09 1.75
N ARG A 37 -15.35 2.77 1.18
CA ARG A 37 -15.21 2.88 -0.29
C ARG A 37 -14.91 1.53 -0.93
N LEU A 38 -14.05 0.71 -0.33
CA LEU A 38 -13.74 -0.65 -0.81
C LEU A 38 -14.99 -1.54 -0.85
N GLU A 39 -15.81 -1.47 0.20
CA GLU A 39 -17.07 -2.20 0.27
C GLU A 39 -18.07 -1.67 -0.76
N ASN A 40 -18.29 -0.36 -0.81
CA ASN A 40 -19.29 0.26 -1.68
C ASN A 40 -18.99 0.13 -3.18
N GLN A 41 -17.71 0.20 -3.58
CA GLN A 41 -17.34 0.17 -5.00
C GLN A 41 -17.02 -1.22 -5.53
N PHE A 42 -16.48 -2.11 -4.70
CA PHE A 42 -15.99 -3.43 -5.14
C PHE A 42 -16.53 -4.60 -4.33
N GLY A 43 -17.40 -4.39 -3.35
CA GLY A 43 -17.85 -5.43 -2.42
C GLY A 43 -16.72 -5.98 -1.54
N THR A 44 -15.59 -5.26 -1.44
CA THR A 44 -14.41 -5.74 -0.71
C THR A 44 -14.52 -5.36 0.76
N ILE A 45 -14.99 -6.30 1.58
CA ILE A 45 -15.19 -6.10 3.01
C ILE A 45 -13.84 -6.21 3.74
N GLN A 46 -13.36 -5.09 4.28
CA GLN A 46 -12.16 -5.01 5.10
C GLN A 46 -12.43 -4.13 6.31
N THR A 47 -12.20 -4.62 7.53
CA THR A 47 -12.37 -3.79 8.73
C THR A 47 -11.26 -2.74 8.82
N VAL A 48 -11.54 -1.60 9.47
CA VAL A 48 -10.57 -0.52 9.73
C VAL A 48 -9.28 -1.06 10.35
N ASN A 49 -9.39 -1.92 11.37
CA ASN A 49 -8.24 -2.53 12.03
C ASN A 49 -7.45 -3.47 11.10
N ASN A 50 -8.13 -4.21 10.22
CA ASN A 50 -7.46 -5.09 9.26
C ASN A 50 -6.67 -4.27 8.21
N LEU A 51 -7.27 -3.22 7.66
CA LEU A 51 -6.61 -2.31 6.72
C LEU A 51 -5.40 -1.64 7.36
N LYS A 52 -5.57 -1.09 8.57
CA LYS A 52 -4.49 -0.46 9.33
C LYS A 52 -3.34 -1.43 9.56
N ALA A 53 -3.63 -2.69 9.94
CA ALA A 53 -2.60 -3.70 10.14
C ALA A 53 -1.86 -4.05 8.83
N LYS A 54 -2.58 -4.29 7.73
CA LYS A 54 -2.00 -4.60 6.41
C LYS A 54 -1.14 -3.47 5.87
N ILE A 55 -1.67 -2.24 5.89
CA ILE A 55 -0.98 -1.04 5.40
C ILE A 55 0.23 -0.72 6.28
N ASN A 56 0.11 -0.80 7.61
CA ASN A 56 1.25 -0.54 8.51
C ASN A 56 2.38 -1.56 8.37
N LYS A 57 2.03 -2.83 8.06
CA LYS A 57 3.00 -3.88 7.76
C LYS A 57 3.51 -3.81 6.33
N GLY A 58 2.83 -3.11 5.42
CA GLY A 58 3.17 -3.08 4.00
C GLY A 58 2.95 -4.41 3.25
N VAL A 59 2.14 -5.30 3.83
CA VAL A 59 1.90 -6.66 3.29
C VAL A 59 0.41 -6.83 3.03
N LEU A 60 0.06 -6.90 1.75
CA LEU A 60 -1.28 -7.17 1.25
C LEU A 60 -1.19 -7.78 -0.16
N GLY A 61 -2.25 -8.48 -0.58
CA GLY A 61 -2.31 -9.04 -1.94
C GLY A 61 -2.44 -7.96 -3.01
N ALA A 62 -1.94 -8.25 -4.22
CA ALA A 62 -1.95 -7.32 -5.35
C ALA A 62 -3.36 -6.83 -5.72
N GLN A 63 -4.37 -7.69 -5.62
CA GLN A 63 -5.77 -7.31 -5.86
C GLN A 63 -6.24 -6.20 -4.92
N LEU A 64 -6.00 -6.35 -3.62
CA LEU A 64 -6.37 -5.34 -2.62
C LEU A 64 -5.57 -4.06 -2.82
N PHE A 65 -4.30 -4.15 -3.23
CA PHE A 65 -3.47 -2.98 -3.52
C PHE A 65 -4.06 -2.14 -4.66
N VAL A 66 -4.42 -2.78 -5.77
CA VAL A 66 -5.03 -2.10 -6.92
C VAL A 66 -6.38 -1.49 -6.56
N GLN A 67 -7.22 -2.20 -5.80
CA GLN A 67 -8.50 -1.66 -5.33
C GLN A 67 -8.31 -0.44 -4.43
N ILE A 68 -7.34 -0.46 -3.50
CA ILE A 68 -7.00 0.69 -2.65
C ILE A 68 -6.64 1.90 -3.51
N LEU A 69 -5.73 1.75 -4.49
CA LEU A 69 -5.37 2.84 -5.39
C LEU A 69 -6.59 3.39 -6.14
N ASN A 70 -7.48 2.51 -6.60
CA ASN A 70 -8.68 2.92 -7.33
C ASN A 70 -9.66 3.73 -6.45
N VAL A 71 -9.97 3.25 -5.24
CA VAL A 71 -10.91 3.96 -4.35
C VAL A 71 -10.33 5.24 -3.73
N LEU A 72 -9.00 5.37 -3.70
CA LEU A 72 -8.32 6.61 -3.35
C LEU A 72 -8.39 7.63 -4.50
N GLY A 73 -8.63 7.20 -5.74
CA GLY A 73 -8.60 8.06 -6.91
C GLY A 73 -7.19 8.31 -7.44
N THR A 74 -6.25 7.39 -7.17
CA THR A 74 -4.88 7.49 -7.69
C THR A 74 -4.90 7.29 -9.21
N GLU A 75 -4.60 8.35 -9.96
CA GLU A 75 -4.63 8.33 -11.43
C GLU A 75 -3.42 7.59 -12.03
N SER A 76 -2.25 7.71 -11.41
CA SER A 76 -1.01 7.09 -11.91
C SER A 76 -0.04 6.78 -10.79
N LEU A 77 0.79 5.76 -11.03
CA LEU A 77 1.85 5.36 -10.12
C LEU A 77 3.21 5.58 -10.76
N ASP A 78 4.00 6.49 -10.21
CA ASP A 78 5.40 6.67 -10.62
C ASP A 78 6.25 5.50 -10.09
N VAL A 79 6.55 4.54 -10.96
CA VAL A 79 7.41 3.40 -10.63
C VAL A 79 8.83 3.84 -10.28
N TRP A 80 9.32 4.97 -10.80
CA TRP A 80 10.62 5.50 -10.39
C TRP A 80 10.60 6.05 -8.96
N ARG A 81 9.44 6.56 -8.50
CA ARG A 81 9.25 6.94 -7.10
C ARG A 81 9.41 5.75 -6.17
N THR A 82 8.91 4.57 -6.54
CA THR A 82 9.03 3.38 -5.69
C THR A 82 10.49 2.94 -5.57
N ARG A 83 11.27 3.05 -6.65
CA ARG A 83 12.72 2.83 -6.63
C ARG A 83 13.46 3.83 -5.73
N ARG A 84 13.18 5.14 -5.85
CA ARG A 84 13.79 6.16 -4.99
C ARG A 84 13.47 5.92 -3.51
N LEU A 85 12.21 5.63 -3.19
CA LEU A 85 11.79 5.28 -1.83
C LEU A 85 12.54 4.05 -1.31
N PHE A 86 12.74 3.04 -2.15
CA PHE A 86 13.51 1.85 -1.78
C PHE A 86 14.96 2.20 -1.45
N GLU A 87 15.62 2.98 -2.31
CA GLU A 87 17.00 3.45 -2.11
C GLU A 87 17.12 4.29 -0.83
N GLU A 88 16.17 5.20 -0.57
CA GLU A 88 16.10 5.96 0.68
C GLU A 88 15.97 5.07 1.91
N ILE A 89 15.09 4.04 1.86
CA ILE A 89 14.89 3.11 2.97
C ILE A 89 16.17 2.33 3.24
N VAL A 90 16.83 1.80 2.21
CA VAL A 90 18.07 1.04 2.34
C VAL A 90 19.22 1.89 2.88
N ASN A 91 19.30 3.17 2.50
CA ASN A 91 20.36 4.08 2.93
C ASN A 91 20.10 4.76 4.29
N SER A 92 18.90 4.58 4.86
CA SER A 92 18.53 5.14 6.17
C SER A 92 18.73 4.16 7.34
N ASP A 93 18.99 2.88 7.04
CA ASP A 93 19.34 1.83 8.00
C ASP A 93 20.87 1.67 8.09
#